data_AF-A0A524DFA2-F1
#
_entry.id   AF-A0A524DFA2-F1
#
_cell.length_a   1.000
_cell.length_b   1.000
_cell.length_c   1.000
_cell.angle_alpha   90.00
_cell.angle_beta   90.00
_cell.angle_gamma   90.00
#
_symmetry.space_group_name_H-M   'P 1'
#
loop_
_entity.id
_entity.type
_entity.pdbx_description
1 polymer ?
#
loop_
_entity_poly.entity_id
_entity_poly.type
_entity_poly.pdbx_seq_one_letter_code
_entity_poly.pdbx_strand_id
1 'polypeptide(L)'
;MTSNTNESSKPRITFTIGEFDDMVILKMSKKRDVSKSEIVRNLIHNWIEDNHDLLKVNYEIDFKEITEEIQRENLKISLDKSLKSFEKEIIQELPEFFEIVENVNIEDLADHFDVDTKIIKRIIFTHGREIKKTGLDLVLKNSVISKVK
;
A
#
# COMPACT_ATOMS: atom_id res chain seq x y z
N MET A 1 -52.47 -45.44 -38.88
CA MET A 1 -52.98 -44.41 -37.95
C MET A 1 -51.77 -43.86 -37.22
N THR A 2 -51.33 -42.67 -37.62
CA THR A 2 -50.10 -42.02 -37.14
C THR A 2 -50.38 -41.18 -35.89
N SER A 3 -49.45 -41.30 -34.95
CA SER A 3 -49.40 -40.76 -33.61
C SER A 3 -49.43 -39.23 -33.57
N ASN A 4 -50.29 -38.64 -32.73
CA ASN A 4 -50.18 -37.24 -32.31
C ASN A 4 -49.60 -37.18 -30.89
N THR A 5 -48.27 -37.18 -30.79
CA THR A 5 -47.56 -36.75 -29.60
C THR A 5 -47.47 -35.23 -29.61
N ASN A 6 -48.34 -34.58 -28.83
CA ASN A 6 -48.23 -33.16 -28.51
C ASN A 6 -47.01 -32.95 -27.61
N GLU A 7 -45.83 -32.74 -28.19
CA GLU A 7 -44.71 -32.13 -27.46
C GLU A 7 -45.07 -30.67 -27.17
N SER A 8 -45.45 -30.40 -25.93
CA SER A 8 -45.61 -29.04 -25.42
C SER A 8 -44.26 -28.32 -25.49
N SER A 9 -44.09 -27.43 -26.47
CA SER A 9 -42.91 -26.57 -26.57
C SER A 9 -42.79 -25.77 -25.27
N LYS A 10 -41.72 -25.99 -24.50
CA LYS A 10 -41.46 -25.18 -23.29
C LYS A 10 -41.42 -23.70 -23.69
N PRO A 11 -42.11 -22.81 -22.96
CA PRO A 11 -42.13 -21.39 -23.29
C PRO A 11 -40.70 -20.85 -23.23
N ARG A 12 -40.26 -20.22 -24.32
CA ARG A 12 -38.96 -19.54 -24.39
C ARG A 12 -39.09 -18.25 -23.58
N ILE A 13 -38.49 -18.23 -22.40
CA ILE A 13 -38.40 -17.04 -21.56
C ILE A 13 -37.22 -16.22 -22.07
N THR A 14 -37.49 -15.02 -22.58
CA THR A 14 -36.47 -14.06 -22.99
C THR A 14 -36.35 -13.01 -21.90
N PHE A 15 -35.14 -12.80 -21.39
CA PHE A 15 -34.81 -11.72 -20.45
C PHE A 15 -33.66 -10.90 -21.03
N THR A 16 -33.54 -9.65 -20.60
CA THR A 16 -32.40 -8.80 -20.96
C THR A 16 -31.15 -9.26 -20.19
N ILE A 17 -29.97 -9.01 -20.76
CA ILE A 17 -28.70 -9.35 -20.10
C ILE A 17 -28.60 -8.68 -18.72
N GLY A 18 -29.06 -7.42 -18.61
CA GLY A 18 -29.06 -6.69 -17.33
C GLY A 18 -29.91 -7.34 -16.24
N GLU A 19 -31.10 -7.85 -16.58
CA GLU A 19 -31.97 -8.55 -15.61
C GLU A 19 -31.33 -9.86 -15.11
N PHE A 20 -30.58 -10.54 -15.98
CA PHE A 20 -29.83 -11.73 -15.60
C PHE A 20 -28.69 -11.38 -14.64
N ASP A 21 -27.89 -10.38 -15.00
CA ASP A 21 -26.73 -9.94 -14.21
C ASP A 21 -27.18 -9.49 -12.81
N ASP A 22 -28.24 -8.69 -12.73
CA ASP A 22 -28.81 -8.23 -11.46
C ASP A 22 -29.29 -9.39 -10.58
N MET A 23 -29.90 -10.42 -11.19
CA MET A 23 -30.36 -11.61 -10.47
C MET A 23 -29.17 -12.44 -9.95
N VAL A 24 -28.11 -12.58 -10.74
CA VAL A 24 -26.87 -13.25 -10.34
C VAL A 24 -26.22 -12.50 -9.17
N ILE A 25 -26.02 -11.19 -9.30
CA ILE A 25 -25.44 -10.33 -8.25
C ILE A 25 -26.29 -10.39 -6.98
N LEU A 26 -27.62 -10.34 -7.10
CA LEU A 26 -28.53 -10.45 -5.95
C LEU A 26 -28.39 -11.81 -5.24
N LYS A 27 -28.31 -12.91 -5.98
CA LYS A 27 -28.12 -14.25 -5.40
C LYS A 27 -26.77 -14.38 -4.70
N MET A 28 -25.71 -13.84 -5.30
CA MET A 28 -24.37 -13.84 -4.69
C MET A 28 -24.31 -13.02 -3.41
N SER A 29 -24.89 -11.81 -3.44
CA SER A 29 -24.99 -10.91 -2.28
C SER A 29 -25.69 -11.60 -1.10
N LYS A 30 -26.87 -12.21 -1.35
CA LYS A 30 -27.60 -12.95 -0.32
C LYS A 30 -26.84 -14.16 0.24
N LYS A 31 -26.10 -14.88 -0.61
CA LYS A 31 -25.36 -16.08 -0.20
C LYS A 31 -24.11 -15.77 0.63
N ARG A 32 -23.48 -14.61 0.39
CA ARG A 32 -22.23 -14.19 1.03
C ARG A 32 -22.42 -13.16 2.15
N ASP A 33 -23.64 -12.68 2.35
CA ASP A 33 -23.99 -11.63 3.32
C ASP A 33 -23.15 -10.34 3.15
N VAL A 34 -23.00 -9.91 1.89
CA VAL A 34 -22.30 -8.67 1.55
C VAL A 34 -23.13 -7.85 0.58
N SER A 35 -22.84 -6.55 0.48
CA SER A 35 -23.57 -5.64 -0.41
C SER A 35 -23.41 -6.04 -1.90
N LYS A 36 -24.39 -5.67 -2.74
CA LYS A 36 -24.27 -5.86 -4.19
C LYS A 36 -23.03 -5.15 -4.76
N SER A 37 -22.71 -3.95 -4.27
CA SER A 37 -21.53 -3.19 -4.69
C SER A 37 -20.24 -3.93 -4.39
N GLU A 38 -20.16 -4.60 -3.24
CA GLU A 38 -19.01 -5.43 -2.86
C GLU A 38 -18.88 -6.67 -3.76
N ILE A 39 -20.00 -7.31 -4.11
CA ILE A 39 -19.99 -8.40 -5.10
C ILE A 39 -19.47 -7.91 -6.45
N VAL A 40 -19.98 -6.78 -6.94
CA VAL A 40 -19.57 -6.21 -8.23
C VAL A 40 -18.08 -5.85 -8.20
N ARG A 41 -17.62 -5.19 -7.13
CA ARG A 41 -16.19 -4.87 -6.94
C ARG A 41 -15.33 -6.12 -7.02
N ASN A 42 -15.71 -7.19 -6.32
CA ASN A 42 -14.95 -8.44 -6.31
C ASN A 42 -14.97 -9.15 -7.66
N LEU A 43 -16.10 -9.15 -8.37
CA LEU A 43 -16.18 -9.70 -9.73
C LEU A 43 -15.26 -8.94 -10.69
N ILE A 44 -15.30 -7.61 -10.65
CA ILE A 44 -14.43 -6.77 -11.48
C ILE A 44 -12.96 -7.01 -11.11
N HIS A 45 -12.62 -7.03 -9.83
CA HIS A 45 -11.26 -7.26 -9.36
C HIS A 45 -10.70 -8.60 -9.87
N ASN A 46 -11.42 -9.69 -9.66
CA ASN A 46 -11.00 -11.01 -10.10
C ASN A 46 -10.88 -11.07 -11.63
N TRP A 47 -11.84 -10.47 -12.35
CA TRP A 47 -11.78 -10.42 -13.80
C TRP A 47 -10.54 -9.65 -14.29
N ILE A 48 -10.20 -8.51 -13.66
CA ILE A 48 -8.99 -7.74 -13.98
C ILE A 48 -7.74 -8.57 -13.75
N GLU A 49 -7.65 -9.29 -12.62
CA GLU A 49 -6.51 -10.14 -12.27
C GLU A 49 -6.30 -11.27 -13.30
N ASP A 50 -7.37 -11.97 -13.64
CA ASP A 50 -7.35 -13.11 -14.56
C ASP A 50 -7.17 -12.71 -16.04
N ASN A 51 -7.42 -11.44 -16.39
CA ASN A 51 -7.49 -10.97 -17.78
C ASN A 51 -6.58 -9.77 -18.08
N HIS A 52 -5.49 -9.60 -17.32
CA HIS A 52 -4.55 -8.48 -17.51
C HIS A 52 -3.97 -8.39 -18.94
N ASP A 53 -3.71 -9.52 -19.60
CA ASP A 53 -3.25 -9.54 -20.99
C ASP A 53 -4.28 -8.97 -21.97
N LEU A 54 -5.57 -9.30 -21.76
CA LEU A 54 -6.66 -8.74 -22.58
C LEU A 54 -6.82 -7.24 -22.35
N LEU A 55 -6.59 -6.79 -21.12
CA LEU A 55 -6.58 -5.36 -20.78
C LEU A 55 -5.49 -4.61 -21.55
N LYS A 56 -4.29 -5.19 -21.68
CA LYS A 56 -3.21 -4.62 -22.47
C LYS A 56 -3.52 -4.61 -23.97
N VAL A 57 -4.02 -5.71 -24.52
CA VAL A 57 -4.22 -5.86 -25.97
C VAL A 57 -5.44 -5.07 -26.48
N ASN A 58 -6.55 -5.10 -25.74
CA ASN A 58 -7.82 -4.54 -26.23
C ASN A 58 -8.07 -3.12 -25.74
N TYR A 59 -7.42 -2.72 -24.64
CA TYR A 59 -7.69 -1.45 -23.97
C TYR A 59 -6.42 -0.63 -23.69
N GLU A 60 -5.24 -1.12 -24.12
CA GLU A 60 -3.95 -0.44 -23.93
C GLU A 60 -3.60 -0.18 -22.46
N ILE A 61 -4.14 -0.98 -21.54
CA ILE A 61 -3.90 -0.87 -20.09
C ILE A 61 -2.71 -1.76 -19.73
N ASP A 62 -1.53 -1.17 -19.50
CA ASP A 62 -0.35 -1.91 -19.04
C ASP A 62 -0.25 -1.92 -17.51
N PHE A 63 -0.40 -3.11 -16.92
CA PHE A 63 -0.33 -3.31 -15.47
C PHE A 63 1.03 -2.95 -14.88
N LYS A 64 2.11 -3.17 -15.64
CA LYS A 64 3.45 -2.83 -15.20
C LYS A 64 3.58 -1.31 -15.07
N GLU A 65 3.08 -0.58 -16.07
CA GLU A 65 3.07 0.89 -16.06
C GLU A 65 2.25 1.43 -14.88
N ILE A 66 1.03 0.91 -14.67
CA ILE A 66 0.18 1.30 -13.54
C ILE A 66 0.85 0.99 -12.21
N THR A 67 1.50 -0.17 -12.08
CA THR A 67 2.23 -0.53 -10.87
C THR A 67 3.39 0.42 -10.61
N GLU A 68 4.16 0.75 -11.64
CA GLU A 68 5.26 1.73 -11.57
C GLU A 68 4.74 3.13 -11.21
N GLU A 69 3.59 3.53 -11.73
CA GLU A 69 2.93 4.79 -11.38
C GLU A 69 2.51 4.83 -9.91
N ILE A 70 1.78 3.81 -9.43
CA ILE A 70 1.38 3.67 -8.02
C ILE A 70 2.62 3.68 -7.11
N GLN A 71 3.68 2.98 -7.49
CA GLN A 71 4.94 3.00 -6.75
C GLN A 71 5.58 4.38 -6.73
N ARG A 72 5.64 5.08 -7.87
CA ARG A 72 6.17 6.45 -7.95
C ARG A 72 5.35 7.43 -7.13
N GLU A 73 4.02 7.33 -7.14
CA GLU A 73 3.14 8.15 -6.31
C GLU A 73 3.35 7.87 -4.83
N ASN A 74 3.40 6.61 -4.42
CA ASN A 74 3.69 6.22 -3.05
C ASN A 74 5.10 6.66 -2.60
N LEU A 75 6.10 6.59 -3.48
CA LEU A 75 7.45 7.08 -3.22
C LEU A 75 7.48 8.62 -3.11
N LYS A 76 6.70 9.34 -3.91
CA LYS A 76 6.52 10.80 -3.79
C LYS A 76 5.86 11.16 -2.45
N ILE A 77 4.89 10.37 -1.98
CA ILE A 77 4.24 10.55 -0.67
C ILE A 77 5.17 10.21 0.50
N SER A 78 6.10 9.27 0.31
CA SER A 78 7.11 8.90 1.33
C SER A 78 8.23 9.94 1.51
N LEU A 79 8.24 11.03 0.74
CA LEU A 79 9.18 12.15 0.86
C LEU A 79 8.58 13.32 1.65
N ASP A 80 7.67 13.07 2.59
CA ASP A 80 7.39 14.05 3.63
C ASP A 80 8.64 14.22 4.53
N LYS A 81 9.54 15.09 4.05
CA LYS A 81 10.73 15.56 4.75
C LYS A 81 10.37 16.63 5.79
N SER A 82 9.08 16.84 6.09
CA SER A 82 8.72 17.67 7.23
C SER A 82 9.18 16.98 8.51
N LEU A 83 9.85 17.77 9.34
CA LEU A 83 10.36 17.32 10.62
C LEU A 83 9.19 17.29 11.61
N LYS A 84 8.78 16.10 12.02
CA LYS A 84 7.66 15.92 12.97
C LYS A 84 8.07 16.41 14.36
N SER A 85 7.10 16.80 15.19
CA SER A 85 7.38 17.37 16.52
C SER A 85 8.24 16.46 17.40
N PHE A 86 7.92 15.17 17.48
CA PHE A 86 8.71 14.21 18.26
C PHE A 86 10.14 14.00 17.68
N GLU A 87 10.32 14.14 16.36
CA GLU A 87 11.65 14.05 15.74
C GLU A 87 12.52 15.26 16.11
N LYS A 88 11.91 16.43 16.33
CA LYS A 88 12.61 17.62 16.84
C LYS A 88 13.13 17.39 18.25
N GLU A 89 12.30 16.82 19.12
CA GLU A 89 12.66 16.51 20.50
C GLU A 89 13.85 15.55 20.53
N ILE A 90 13.79 14.45 19.77
CA ILE A 90 14.93 13.52 19.64
C ILE A 90 16.19 14.26 19.15
N ILE A 91 16.10 15.07 18.10
CA ILE A 91 17.26 15.83 17.58
C ILE A 91 17.85 16.79 18.62
N GLN A 92 17.04 17.36 19.50
CA GLN A 92 17.48 18.27 20.56
C GLN A 92 18.22 17.55 21.70
N GLU A 93 17.85 16.31 21.98
CA GLU A 93 18.47 15.47 23.02
C GLU A 93 19.74 14.75 22.53
N LEU A 94 19.89 14.53 21.21
CA LEU A 94 21.06 13.86 20.64
C LEU A 94 22.41 14.45 21.08
N PRO A 95 22.64 15.78 21.13
CA PRO A 95 23.90 16.35 21.58
C PRO A 95 24.30 15.87 22.97
N GLU A 96 23.38 15.90 23.93
CA GLU A 96 23.62 15.48 25.32
C GLU A 96 23.95 13.99 25.41
N PHE A 97 23.22 13.15 24.67
CA PHE A 97 23.52 11.72 24.57
C PHE A 97 24.96 11.46 24.07
N PHE A 98 25.38 12.17 23.01
CA PHE A 98 26.71 12.04 22.41
C PHE A 98 27.83 12.82 23.14
N GLU A 99 27.55 13.46 24.28
CA GLU A 99 28.60 13.91 25.21
C GLU A 99 29.16 12.73 26.01
N ILE A 100 28.33 11.75 26.30
CA ILE A 100 28.67 10.59 27.14
C ILE A 100 29.06 9.39 26.27
N VAL A 101 28.52 9.30 25.05
CA VAL A 101 28.70 8.17 24.14
C VAL A 101 29.37 8.62 22.84
N GLU A 102 30.55 8.07 22.51
CA GLU A 102 31.27 8.41 21.27
C GLU A 102 30.72 7.64 20.04
N ASN A 103 30.22 6.41 20.26
CA ASN A 103 29.66 5.53 19.23
C ASN A 103 28.48 4.73 19.79
N VAL A 104 27.40 4.59 19.02
CA VAL A 104 26.20 3.85 19.41
C VAL A 104 25.63 3.09 18.21
N ASN A 105 25.04 1.92 18.44
CA ASN A 105 24.30 1.24 17.39
C ASN A 105 22.92 1.89 17.19
N ILE A 106 22.36 1.83 15.98
CA ILE A 106 21.01 2.35 15.72
C ILE A 106 19.97 1.67 16.62
N GLU A 107 20.11 0.36 16.85
CA GLU A 107 19.18 -0.37 17.71
C GLU A 107 19.21 0.16 19.15
N ASP A 108 20.40 0.32 19.74
CA ASP A 108 20.54 0.82 21.12
C ASP A 108 20.03 2.26 21.26
N LEU A 109 20.25 3.09 20.23
CA LEU A 109 19.74 4.46 20.21
C LEU A 109 18.21 4.51 20.10
N ALA A 110 17.64 3.58 19.33
CA ALA A 110 16.19 3.45 19.19
C ALA A 110 15.55 3.01 20.52
N ASP A 111 16.17 2.05 21.20
CA ASP A 111 15.76 1.60 22.54
C ASP A 111 15.85 2.72 23.57
N HIS A 112 16.90 3.56 23.52
CA HIS A 112 17.06 4.70 24.42
C HIS A 112 15.91 5.72 24.31
N PHE A 113 15.45 5.99 23.09
CA PHE A 113 14.37 6.94 22.83
C PHE A 113 12.97 6.29 22.80
N ASP A 114 12.86 4.99 23.06
CA ASP A 114 11.62 4.20 22.98
C ASP A 114 10.90 4.36 21.62
N VAL A 115 11.67 4.23 20.52
CA VAL A 115 11.16 4.37 19.15
C VAL A 115 11.59 3.22 18.25
N ASP A 116 10.89 3.05 17.12
CA ASP A 116 11.31 2.10 16.09
C ASP A 116 12.63 2.54 15.43
N THR A 117 13.53 1.59 15.18
CA THR A 117 14.81 1.82 14.46
C THR A 117 14.68 2.59 13.14
N LYS A 118 13.54 2.45 12.44
CA LYS A 118 13.21 3.18 11.21
C LYS A 118 13.10 4.68 11.45
N ILE A 119 12.64 5.11 12.62
CA ILE A 119 12.55 6.52 13.01
C ILE A 119 13.96 7.10 13.13
N ILE A 120 14.85 6.43 13.87
CA ILE A 120 16.25 6.86 14.01
C ILE A 120 16.93 6.93 12.65
N LYS A 121 16.77 5.90 11.81
CA LYS A 121 17.26 5.91 10.42
C LYS A 121 16.71 7.09 9.63
N ARG A 122 15.41 7.35 9.70
CA ARG A 122 14.78 8.49 9.01
C ARG A 122 15.35 9.82 9.50
N ILE A 123 15.50 10.02 10.81
CA ILE A 123 16.08 11.23 11.41
C ILE A 123 17.49 11.46 10.88
N ILE A 124 18.36 10.45 10.93
CA ILE A 124 19.76 10.56 10.51
C ILE A 124 19.85 10.82 9.00
N PHE A 125 19.11 10.07 8.17
CA PHE A 125 19.22 10.17 6.71
C PHE A 125 18.48 11.38 6.11
N THR A 126 17.35 11.77 6.70
CA THR A 126 16.50 12.84 6.15
C THR A 126 16.77 14.19 6.79
N HIS A 127 17.12 14.20 8.08
CA HIS A 127 17.24 15.42 8.89
C HIS A 127 18.67 15.69 9.39
N GLY A 128 19.69 15.07 8.77
CA GLY A 128 21.10 15.28 9.13
C GLY A 128 21.55 16.75 9.08
N ARG A 129 20.95 17.61 8.25
CA ARG A 129 21.22 19.06 8.28
C ARG A 129 20.72 19.74 9.55
N GLU A 130 19.58 19.32 10.08
CA GLU A 130 19.03 19.87 11.32
C GLU A 130 19.85 19.38 12.53
N ILE A 131 20.31 18.12 12.50
CA ILE A 131 21.27 17.61 13.49
C ILE A 131 22.57 18.42 13.48
N LYS A 132 23.12 18.74 12.30
CA LYS A 132 24.33 19.60 12.23
C LYS A 132 24.13 20.99 12.82
N LYS A 133 22.91 21.55 12.78
CA LYS A 133 22.61 22.85 13.41
C LYS A 133 22.64 22.80 14.94
N THR A 134 22.48 21.63 15.56
CA THR A 134 22.64 21.47 17.01
C THR A 134 24.10 21.33 17.43
N GLY A 135 25.05 21.46 16.50
CA GLY A 135 26.49 21.33 16.75
C GLY A 135 26.98 19.89 16.76
N LEU A 136 26.13 18.93 16.37
CA LEU A 136 26.47 17.52 16.31
C LEU A 136 26.67 17.09 14.85
N ASP A 137 27.86 16.58 14.53
CA ASP A 137 28.13 15.95 13.23
C ASP A 137 28.24 14.44 13.41
N LEU A 138 27.40 13.69 12.70
CA LEU A 138 27.26 12.24 12.85
C LEU A 138 27.59 11.54 11.54
N VAL A 139 28.33 10.43 11.64
CA VAL A 139 28.62 9.53 10.52
C VAL A 139 28.07 8.16 10.85
N LEU A 140 27.40 7.54 9.89
CA LEU A 140 26.92 6.17 9.99
C LEU A 140 27.85 5.21 9.22
N LYS A 141 28.33 4.16 9.89
CA LYS A 141 29.08 3.05 9.27
C LYS A 141 28.57 1.72 9.82
N ASN A 142 28.11 0.83 8.94
CA ASN A 142 27.66 -0.52 9.32
C ASN A 142 26.68 -0.53 10.52
N SER A 143 25.66 0.33 10.47
CA SER A 143 24.67 0.54 11.54
C SER A 143 25.16 1.23 12.83
N VAL A 144 26.46 1.53 12.94
CA VAL A 144 27.01 2.30 14.06
C VAL A 144 27.06 3.78 13.73
N ILE A 145 26.53 4.61 14.62
CA ILE A 145 26.53 6.06 14.56
C ILE A 145 27.71 6.57 15.39
N SER A 146 28.55 7.38 14.78
CA SER A 146 29.77 7.95 15.37
C SER A 146 29.73 9.46 15.32
N LYS A 147 30.14 10.12 16.39
CA LYS A 147 30.39 11.57 16.38
C LYS A 147 31.68 11.87 15.60
N VAL A 148 31.61 12.83 14.67
CA VAL A 148 32.80 13.37 14.00
C VAL A 148 33.36 14.50 14.86
N LYS A 149 34.65 14.43 15.17
CA LYS A 149 35.39 15.50 15.87
C LYS A 149 35.72 16.64 14.92
#